data_AF-A0A8H4RLV1-F1
#
_entry.id   AF-A0A8H4RLV1-F1
#
_cell.length_a   1.000
_cell.length_b   1.000
_cell.length_c   1.000
_cell.angle_alpha   90.00
_cell.angle_beta   90.00
_cell.angle_gamma   90.00
#
_symmetry.space_group_name_H-M   'P 1'
#
loop_
_entity.id
_entity.type
_entity.pdbx_description
1 polymer ?
#
loop_
_entity_poly.entity_id
_entity_poly.type
_entity_poly.pdbx_seq_one_letter_code
_entity_poly.pdbx_strand_id
1 'polypeptide(L)'
;MYGDNTARIISQLDAPRSALITTTSTAPHANLSVLDSNFVPTEEPRSNLEHQNSAENVVISLLREKLLDARVPSFDDDTRSFIPIDALRRIITRERILQALSGPISSQTCSGHQLDVDAIHITCRKLFTVLTIIGKCHTITDFLAENISDVDLPFQLLGKNSISTTPRTSLRSSSSSTIATSKTWNRWELDRFYREQWCVLAPVFTKEGQYYDFPDYVVLPLISTPSRERSPKAHISGFSEVVAVKIQPGHHNFWSITQIASEVGLT
;
A
#
# COMPACT_ATOMS: atom_id res chain seq x y z
N MET A 1 15.53 0.09 43.35
CA MET A 1 14.86 -1.08 43.95
C MET A 1 13.71 -1.46 43.04
N TYR A 2 13.67 -2.75 42.70
CA TYR A 2 12.72 -3.40 41.81
C TYR A 2 11.31 -3.49 42.39
N GLY A 3 10.30 -3.58 41.52
CA GLY A 3 8.98 -4.14 41.80
C GLY A 3 7.85 -3.33 41.13
N ASP A 4 6.95 -3.89 40.33
CA ASP A 4 6.84 -5.26 39.86
C ASP A 4 5.93 -5.31 38.61
N ASN A 5 6.41 -5.99 37.58
CA ASN A 5 5.68 -6.36 36.37
C ASN A 5 4.90 -7.63 36.68
N THR A 6 3.59 -7.69 36.46
CA THR A 6 2.93 -8.98 36.25
C THR A 6 1.71 -8.88 35.35
N ALA A 7 1.91 -9.22 34.08
CA ALA A 7 0.92 -10.02 33.36
C ALA A 7 0.94 -11.44 33.97
N ARG A 8 -0.23 -12.05 34.22
CA ARG A 8 -0.32 -13.52 34.36
C ARG A 8 -1.67 -14.06 33.92
N ILE A 9 -1.58 -14.81 32.82
CA ILE A 9 -2.51 -15.83 32.34
C ILE A 9 -2.36 -17.07 33.23
N ILE A 10 -3.46 -17.74 33.58
CA ILE A 10 -3.47 -19.10 34.13
C ILE A 10 -4.38 -19.96 33.27
N SER A 11 -3.80 -20.97 32.61
CA SER A 11 -4.48 -22.22 32.29
C SER A 11 -3.43 -23.33 32.20
N GLN A 12 -3.28 -24.07 33.29
CA GLN A 12 -2.87 -25.48 33.33
C GLN A 12 -4.03 -26.34 32.78
N LEU A 13 -3.94 -27.59 32.33
CA LEU A 13 -2.89 -28.53 31.96
C LEU A 13 -3.69 -29.82 31.67
N ASP A 14 -3.47 -30.52 30.55
CA ASP A 14 -3.64 -31.98 30.48
C ASP A 14 -2.97 -32.54 29.21
N ALA A 15 -2.22 -33.62 29.41
CA ALA A 15 -1.36 -34.36 28.46
C ALA A 15 -2.21 -35.42 27.67
N PRO A 16 -1.68 -36.44 26.92
CA PRO A 16 -0.28 -36.82 26.63
C PRO A 16 0.05 -37.41 25.22
N ARG A 17 1.37 -37.56 24.97
CA ARG A 17 2.11 -38.71 24.35
C ARG A 17 2.02 -39.11 22.85
N SER A 18 3.24 -39.29 22.29
CA SER A 18 3.69 -40.25 21.24
C SER A 18 3.31 -39.92 19.77
N ALA A 19 4.08 -40.18 18.71
CA ALA A 19 5.19 -41.12 18.49
C ALA A 19 6.13 -40.65 17.35
N LEU A 20 7.34 -41.24 17.35
CA LEU A 20 8.35 -41.28 16.29
C LEU A 20 7.80 -41.82 14.96
N ILE A 21 8.44 -41.47 13.83
CA ILE A 21 8.94 -42.41 12.80
C ILE A 21 9.95 -41.68 11.89
N THR A 22 11.13 -42.30 11.79
CA THR A 22 12.20 -42.10 10.81
C THR A 22 11.93 -42.98 9.59
N THR A 23 12.17 -42.51 8.36
CA THR A 23 12.82 -43.33 7.32
C THR A 23 13.40 -42.49 6.17
N THR A 24 14.66 -42.78 5.90
CA THR A 24 15.49 -42.56 4.71
C THR A 24 15.02 -43.38 3.49
N SER A 25 15.34 -42.97 2.26
CA SER A 25 15.83 -43.84 1.15
C SER A 25 15.80 -43.08 -0.21
N THR A 26 16.94 -42.68 -0.78
CA THR A 26 17.75 -43.36 -1.83
C THR A 26 17.29 -43.11 -3.27
N ALA A 27 18.10 -42.35 -4.02
CA ALA A 27 18.09 -42.27 -5.48
C ALA A 27 18.70 -43.54 -6.11
N PRO A 28 18.48 -43.81 -7.42
CA PRO A 28 19.64 -43.70 -8.30
C PRO A 28 19.37 -43.20 -9.73
N HIS A 29 20.48 -42.81 -10.33
CA HIS A 29 20.75 -42.39 -11.71
C HIS A 29 20.32 -43.39 -12.81
N ALA A 30 20.04 -42.87 -14.01
CA ALA A 30 20.48 -43.48 -15.26
C ALA A 30 20.65 -42.43 -16.39
N ASN A 31 21.83 -42.46 -17.01
CA ASN A 31 22.22 -41.78 -18.24
C ASN A 31 21.50 -42.33 -19.47
N LEU A 32 21.32 -41.50 -20.51
CA LEU A 32 21.30 -41.95 -21.91
C LEU A 32 21.76 -40.81 -22.84
N SER A 33 22.61 -41.19 -23.79
CA SER A 33 23.44 -40.39 -24.67
C SER A 33 22.87 -40.28 -26.10
N VAL A 34 22.89 -39.04 -26.65
CA VAL A 34 23.28 -38.61 -28.02
C VAL A 34 22.52 -39.14 -29.25
N LEU A 35 21.88 -38.24 -30.04
CA LEU A 35 22.30 -37.81 -31.40
C LEU A 35 21.24 -36.96 -32.16
N ASP A 36 21.74 -35.81 -32.65
CA ASP A 36 21.43 -35.03 -33.85
C ASP A 36 19.99 -34.75 -34.33
N SER A 37 19.66 -33.45 -34.39
CA SER A 37 19.10 -32.86 -35.62
C SER A 37 19.36 -31.35 -35.71
N ASN A 38 19.86 -30.97 -36.89
CA ASN A 38 20.12 -29.64 -37.44
C ASN A 38 19.21 -28.51 -36.91
N PHE A 39 19.79 -27.61 -36.10
CA PHE A 39 19.18 -26.33 -35.76
C PHE A 39 19.78 -25.23 -36.63
N VAL A 40 18.99 -24.74 -37.60
CA VAL A 40 19.26 -23.50 -38.33
C VAL A 40 18.97 -22.34 -37.37
N PRO A 41 19.94 -21.47 -37.01
CA PRO A 41 19.63 -20.30 -36.21
C PRO A 41 18.94 -19.27 -37.11
N THR A 42 17.61 -19.24 -37.05
CA THR A 42 16.88 -18.02 -37.41
C THR A 42 17.25 -16.97 -36.37
N GLU A 43 18.07 -15.98 -36.77
CA GLU A 43 18.30 -14.80 -35.96
C GLU A 43 17.00 -14.00 -35.84
N GLU A 44 16.21 -14.32 -34.81
CA GLU A 44 15.17 -13.41 -34.35
C GLU A 44 15.81 -12.23 -33.59
N PRO A 45 15.28 -11.01 -33.75
CA PRO A 45 15.87 -9.79 -33.23
C PRO A 45 15.67 -9.68 -31.71
N ARG A 46 16.58 -10.30 -30.94
CA ARG A 46 16.64 -10.24 -29.46
C ARG A 46 16.82 -8.82 -28.91
N SER A 47 17.24 -7.85 -29.73
CA SER A 47 17.58 -6.50 -29.29
C SER A 47 16.37 -5.63 -28.92
N ASN A 48 15.15 -5.94 -29.36
CA ASN A 48 13.99 -5.05 -29.14
C ASN A 48 13.32 -5.24 -27.76
N LEU A 49 13.39 -6.45 -27.19
CA LEU A 49 12.72 -6.79 -25.92
C LEU A 49 13.45 -6.21 -24.68
N GLU A 50 14.78 -6.16 -24.71
CA GLU A 50 15.59 -5.65 -23.59
C GLU A 50 15.45 -4.12 -23.44
N HIS A 51 15.39 -3.39 -24.56
CA HIS A 51 15.25 -1.93 -24.56
C HIS A 51 13.86 -1.49 -24.07
N GLN A 52 12.80 -2.23 -24.42
CA GLN A 52 11.43 -1.93 -23.97
C GLN A 52 11.22 -2.21 -22.48
N ASN A 53 11.78 -3.31 -21.96
CA ASN A 53 11.74 -3.60 -20.52
C ASN A 53 12.53 -2.57 -19.70
N SER A 54 13.62 -2.03 -20.23
CA SER A 54 14.37 -0.97 -19.56
C SER A 54 13.55 0.32 -19.44
N ALA A 55 12.91 0.76 -20.53
CA ALA A 55 12.11 1.98 -20.54
C ALA A 55 10.86 1.92 -19.64
N GLU A 56 10.13 0.80 -19.63
CA GLU A 56 8.98 0.59 -18.74
C GLU A 56 9.39 0.67 -17.26
N ASN A 57 10.48 -0.01 -16.90
CA ASN A 57 11.01 0.04 -15.54
C ASN A 57 11.43 1.46 -15.12
N VAL A 58 11.95 2.26 -16.05
CA VAL A 58 12.29 3.67 -15.79
C VAL A 58 11.03 4.50 -15.51
N VAL A 59 9.97 4.34 -16.29
CA VAL A 59 8.70 5.07 -16.09
C VAL A 59 8.09 4.77 -14.73
N ILE A 60 8.00 3.49 -14.37
CA ILE A 60 7.44 3.05 -13.09
C ILE A 60 8.30 3.54 -11.93
N SER A 61 9.63 3.47 -12.07
CA SER A 61 10.57 3.95 -11.05
C SER A 61 10.44 5.45 -10.81
N LEU A 62 10.34 6.26 -11.89
CA LEU A 62 10.15 7.70 -11.78
C LEU A 62 8.78 8.06 -11.18
N LEU A 63 7.73 7.33 -11.54
CA LEU A 63 6.41 7.54 -10.95
C LEU A 63 6.42 7.23 -9.45
N ARG A 64 7.07 6.14 -9.06
CA ARG A 64 7.27 5.76 -7.67
C ARG A 64 8.08 6.80 -6.90
N GLU A 65 9.17 7.31 -7.45
CA GLU A 65 9.98 8.37 -6.84
C GLU A 65 9.13 9.61 -6.58
N LYS A 66 8.39 10.09 -7.58
CA LYS A 66 7.46 11.23 -7.42
C LYS A 66 6.43 11.03 -6.31
N LEU A 67 5.92 9.81 -6.15
CA LEU A 67 4.98 9.47 -5.08
C LEU A 67 5.64 9.48 -3.70
N LEU A 68 6.88 9.02 -3.60
CA LEU A 68 7.65 9.02 -2.35
C LEU A 68 8.05 10.46 -1.96
N ASP A 69 8.48 11.27 -2.93
CA ASP A 69 8.84 12.69 -2.71
C ASP A 69 7.63 13.55 -2.31
N ALA A 70 6.43 13.16 -2.72
CA ALA A 70 5.20 13.85 -2.37
C ALA A 70 4.72 13.57 -0.93
N ARG A 71 5.36 12.63 -0.22
CA ARG A 71 5.00 12.30 1.16
C ARG A 71 5.29 13.47 2.08
N VAL A 72 4.34 13.71 2.98
CA VAL A 72 4.45 14.68 4.07
C VAL A 72 4.48 13.90 5.38
N PRO A 73 5.47 14.13 6.26
CA PRO A 73 5.49 13.53 7.59
C PRO A 73 4.25 13.89 8.39
N SER A 74 3.77 12.95 9.21
CA SER A 74 2.70 13.24 10.16
C SER A 74 3.22 14.18 11.25
N PHE A 75 2.36 15.06 11.75
CA PHE A 75 2.72 15.94 12.87
C PHE A 75 3.10 15.16 14.14
N ASP A 76 2.37 14.09 14.43
CA ASP A 76 2.47 13.31 15.66
C ASP A 76 3.53 12.19 15.62
N ASP A 77 4.01 11.82 14.43
CA ASP A 77 4.96 10.73 14.22
C ASP A 77 5.71 10.91 12.90
N ASP A 78 7.00 11.20 12.98
CA ASP A 78 7.87 11.44 11.82
C ASP A 78 8.21 10.16 11.03
N THR A 79 7.95 8.98 11.61
CA THR A 79 8.08 7.69 10.92
C THR A 79 6.86 7.39 10.06
N ARG A 80 5.74 8.06 10.32
CA ARG A 80 4.51 8.00 9.53
C ARG A 80 4.44 9.18 8.58
N SER A 81 3.93 8.92 7.38
CA SER A 81 3.73 9.95 6.37
C SER A 81 2.50 9.64 5.53
N PHE A 82 1.95 10.70 4.95
CA PHE A 82 0.82 10.62 4.05
C PHE A 82 1.13 11.35 2.75
N ILE A 83 0.44 10.99 1.68
CA ILE A 83 0.48 11.68 0.40
C ILE A 83 -0.76 12.57 0.35
N PRO A 84 -0.59 13.90 0.27
CA PRO A 84 -1.71 14.82 0.13
C PRO A 84 -2.64 14.45 -1.03
N ILE A 85 -3.95 14.48 -0.84
CA ILE A 85 -4.92 14.05 -1.86
C ILE A 85 -4.84 14.88 -3.15
N ASP A 86 -4.48 16.17 -3.05
CA ASP A 86 -4.24 17.04 -4.20
C ASP A 86 -2.95 16.64 -4.94
N ALA A 87 -1.88 16.31 -4.21
CA ALA A 87 -0.66 15.77 -4.79
C ALA A 87 -0.91 14.42 -5.47
N LEU A 88 -1.66 13.52 -4.83
CA LEU A 88 -2.06 12.23 -5.38
C LEU A 88 -2.78 12.38 -6.73
N ARG A 89 -3.79 13.26 -6.79
CA ARG A 89 -4.55 13.57 -8.02
C ARG A 89 -3.67 14.16 -9.11
N ARG A 90 -2.73 15.03 -8.75
CA ARG A 90 -1.78 15.64 -9.68
C ARG A 90 -0.73 14.66 -10.20
N ILE A 91 -0.34 13.69 -9.39
CA ILE A 91 0.72 12.71 -9.73
C ILE A 91 0.16 11.52 -10.49
N ILE A 92 -1.04 11.05 -10.13
CA ILE A 92 -1.67 9.87 -10.73
C ILE A 92 -2.78 10.34 -11.67
N THR A 93 -2.32 10.73 -12.86
CA THR A 93 -3.18 11.10 -14.00
C THR A 93 -3.42 9.90 -14.89
N ARG A 94 -4.47 9.97 -15.72
CA ARG A 94 -4.79 8.96 -16.73
C ARG A 94 -3.59 8.63 -17.63
N GLU A 95 -2.87 9.65 -18.08
CA GLU A 95 -1.71 9.51 -18.97
C GLU A 95 -0.57 8.77 -18.30
N ARG A 96 -0.32 9.03 -17.00
CA ARG A 96 0.74 8.37 -16.25
C ARG A 96 0.39 6.93 -15.91
N ILE A 97 -0.90 6.64 -15.65
CA ILE A 97 -1.38 5.26 -15.51
C ILE A 97 -1.17 4.51 -16.82
N LEU A 98 -1.60 5.10 -17.94
CA LEU A 98 -1.41 4.51 -19.26
C LEU A 98 0.08 4.24 -19.53
N GLN A 99 0.96 5.22 -19.33
CA GLN A 99 2.40 5.06 -19.54
C GLN A 99 3.01 3.97 -18.66
N ALA A 100 2.62 3.90 -17.38
CA ALA A 100 3.12 2.89 -16.45
C ALA A 100 2.64 1.46 -16.79
N LEU A 101 1.53 1.33 -17.52
CA LEU A 101 0.90 0.05 -17.87
C LEU A 101 0.98 -0.27 -19.38
N SER A 102 1.70 0.53 -20.18
CA SER A 102 1.80 0.35 -21.63
C SER A 102 3.01 -0.50 -22.07
N GLY A 103 3.73 -1.14 -21.14
CA GLY A 103 4.89 -1.95 -21.48
C GLY A 103 4.65 -3.46 -21.50
N PRO A 104 5.64 -4.24 -21.96
CA PRO A 104 5.53 -5.69 -22.16
C PRO A 104 5.15 -6.46 -20.90
N ILE A 105 5.50 -5.97 -19.71
CA ILE A 105 5.19 -6.63 -18.43
C ILE A 105 3.68 -6.69 -18.20
N SER A 106 2.94 -5.72 -18.74
CA SER A 106 1.47 -5.67 -18.65
C SER A 106 0.78 -6.80 -19.43
N SER A 107 1.49 -7.49 -20.34
CA SER A 107 1.01 -8.69 -21.02
C SER A 107 1.13 -9.98 -20.20
N GLN A 108 1.85 -9.95 -19.06
CA GLN A 108 2.06 -11.10 -18.17
C GLN A 108 1.09 -11.15 -16.99
N THR A 109 0.12 -10.23 -16.91
CA THR A 109 -0.91 -10.28 -15.86
C THR A 109 -1.66 -11.60 -15.95
N CYS A 110 -1.87 -12.27 -14.82
CA CYS A 110 -2.37 -13.65 -14.77
C CYS A 110 -3.77 -13.81 -15.37
N SER A 111 -4.50 -12.71 -15.55
CA SER A 111 -5.92 -12.74 -15.81
C SER A 111 -6.34 -12.45 -17.27
N GLY A 112 -5.41 -12.05 -18.15
CA GLY A 112 -5.71 -11.77 -19.57
C GLY A 112 -6.79 -10.71 -19.80
N HIS A 113 -7.15 -9.94 -18.76
CA HIS A 113 -8.19 -8.92 -18.85
C HIS A 113 -7.70 -7.66 -19.54
N GLN A 114 -8.61 -7.01 -20.26
CA GLN A 114 -8.34 -5.75 -20.94
C GLN A 114 -8.02 -4.66 -19.91
N LEU A 115 -6.94 -3.92 -20.16
CA LEU A 115 -6.55 -2.76 -19.36
C LEU A 115 -7.64 -1.68 -19.41
N ASP A 116 -8.27 -1.40 -18.25
CA ASP A 116 -9.22 -0.29 -18.09
C ASP A 116 -8.58 0.87 -17.32
N VAL A 117 -7.90 1.75 -18.06
CA VAL A 117 -7.21 2.92 -17.50
C VAL A 117 -8.19 3.89 -16.84
N ASP A 118 -9.41 3.99 -17.37
CA ASP A 118 -10.41 4.94 -16.87
C ASP A 118 -10.99 4.46 -15.53
N ALA A 119 -11.25 3.17 -15.37
CA ALA A 119 -11.57 2.59 -14.07
C ALA A 119 -10.46 2.83 -13.05
N ILE A 120 -9.19 2.55 -13.40
CA ILE A 120 -8.06 2.79 -12.48
C ILE A 120 -8.01 4.24 -12.03
N HIS A 121 -8.16 5.18 -12.97
CA HIS A 121 -8.08 6.61 -12.71
C HIS A 121 -9.25 7.11 -11.83
N ILE A 122 -10.44 6.55 -11.98
CA ILE A 122 -11.64 7.00 -11.27
C ILE A 122 -11.79 6.34 -9.91
N THR A 123 -11.63 5.02 -9.81
CA THR A 123 -12.01 4.23 -8.62
C THR A 123 -10.84 3.59 -7.88
N CYS A 124 -9.65 3.49 -8.49
CA CYS A 124 -8.52 2.75 -7.91
C CYS A 124 -7.23 3.58 -7.77
N ARG A 125 -7.34 4.90 -7.66
CA ARG A 125 -6.16 5.80 -7.63
C ARG A 125 -5.28 5.52 -6.41
N LYS A 126 -5.87 5.29 -5.24
CA LYS A 126 -5.12 4.98 -4.00
C LYS A 126 -4.51 3.60 -4.08
N LEU A 127 -5.26 2.60 -4.49
CA LEU A 127 -4.80 1.23 -4.65
C LEU A 127 -3.64 1.15 -5.64
N PHE A 128 -3.78 1.75 -6.82
CA PHE A 128 -2.72 1.85 -7.82
C PHE A 128 -1.46 2.54 -7.26
N THR A 129 -1.63 3.56 -6.41
CA THR A 129 -0.51 4.24 -5.76
C THR A 129 0.26 3.33 -4.82
N VAL A 130 -0.44 2.57 -3.96
CA VAL A 130 0.20 1.60 -3.04
C VAL A 130 0.94 0.54 -3.84
N LEU A 131 0.30 -0.02 -4.87
CA LEU A 131 0.91 -1.00 -5.77
C LEU A 131 2.17 -0.43 -6.44
N THR A 132 2.14 0.81 -6.90
CA THR A 132 3.28 1.49 -7.51
C THR A 132 4.43 1.66 -6.51
N ILE A 133 4.15 2.10 -5.30
CA ILE A 133 5.16 2.26 -4.22
C ILE A 133 5.83 0.92 -3.92
N ILE A 134 5.07 -0.18 -3.90
CA ILE A 134 5.64 -1.50 -3.61
C ILE A 134 6.29 -2.18 -4.82
N GLY A 135 6.21 -1.60 -6.02
CA GLY A 135 6.77 -2.18 -7.25
C GLY A 135 5.89 -3.25 -7.90
N LYS A 136 4.58 -3.19 -7.67
CA LYS A 136 3.57 -4.12 -8.18
C LYS A 136 2.45 -3.44 -8.98
N CYS A 137 2.72 -2.30 -9.62
CA CYS A 137 1.67 -1.54 -10.31
C CYS A 137 0.85 -2.37 -11.31
N HIS A 138 1.47 -3.30 -12.04
CA HIS A 138 0.78 -4.16 -13.02
C HIS A 138 -0.28 -5.09 -12.42
N THR A 139 -0.20 -5.45 -11.14
CA THR A 139 -1.22 -6.34 -10.54
C THR A 139 -2.56 -5.64 -10.39
N ILE A 140 -2.66 -4.33 -10.65
CA ILE A 140 -3.92 -3.58 -10.56
C ILE A 140 -5.03 -4.18 -11.43
N THR A 141 -4.69 -4.75 -12.59
CA THR A 141 -5.67 -5.41 -13.47
C THR A 141 -6.29 -6.63 -12.82
N ASP A 142 -5.51 -7.39 -12.05
CA ASP A 142 -6.00 -8.56 -11.31
C ASP A 142 -6.91 -8.12 -10.14
N PHE A 143 -6.59 -7.01 -9.46
CA PHE A 143 -7.49 -6.42 -8.46
C PHE A 143 -8.82 -5.96 -9.09
N LEU A 144 -8.78 -5.34 -10.26
CA LEU A 144 -9.99 -4.94 -10.99
C LEU A 144 -10.83 -6.15 -11.41
N ALA A 145 -10.20 -7.24 -11.84
CA ALA A 145 -10.88 -8.50 -12.18
C ALA A 145 -11.64 -9.10 -10.98
N GLU A 146 -11.16 -8.85 -9.77
CA GLU A 146 -11.81 -9.23 -8.51
C GLU A 146 -12.84 -8.20 -8.01
N ASN A 147 -13.10 -7.12 -8.77
CA ASN A 147 -13.94 -5.99 -8.38
C ASN A 147 -13.45 -5.25 -7.13
N ILE A 148 -12.13 -5.20 -6.92
CA ILE A 148 -11.52 -4.52 -5.78
C ILE A 148 -11.09 -3.10 -6.19
N SER A 149 -11.44 -2.12 -5.36
CA SER A 149 -11.14 -0.71 -5.62
C SER A 149 -10.70 0.05 -4.36
N ASP A 150 -10.58 1.37 -4.45
CA ASP A 150 -10.18 2.21 -3.31
C ASP A 150 -11.16 2.13 -2.13
N VAL A 151 -12.42 1.75 -2.36
CA VAL A 151 -13.45 1.62 -1.31
C VAL A 151 -13.21 0.43 -0.39
N ASP A 152 -12.45 -0.56 -0.86
CA ASP A 152 -12.14 -1.78 -0.12
C ASP A 152 -10.97 -1.58 0.86
N LEU A 153 -10.19 -0.50 0.69
CA LEU A 153 -9.11 -0.15 1.60
C LEU A 153 -9.67 0.33 2.95
N PRO A 154 -8.96 0.08 4.08
CA PRO A 154 -7.70 -0.64 4.20
C PRO A 154 -7.87 -2.16 4.18
N PHE A 155 -6.88 -2.86 3.60
CA PHE A 155 -6.81 -4.32 3.65
C PHE A 155 -6.15 -4.81 4.93
N GLN A 156 -6.65 -5.93 5.44
CA GLN A 156 -6.13 -6.64 6.61
C GLN A 156 -5.25 -7.82 6.19
N LEU A 157 -4.25 -8.15 7.01
CA LEU A 157 -3.45 -9.35 6.82
C LEU A 157 -4.17 -10.57 7.41
N LEU A 158 -4.47 -11.56 6.56
CA LEU A 158 -4.97 -12.87 7.01
C LEU A 158 -3.84 -13.71 7.60
N GLY A 159 -4.13 -14.46 8.67
CA GLY A 159 -3.18 -15.30 9.40
C GLY A 159 -2.72 -14.73 10.76
N LYS A 160 -3.23 -13.56 11.17
CA LYS A 160 -2.91 -12.95 12.46
C LYS A 160 -4.01 -13.23 13.50
N ASN A 161 -4.10 -14.46 13.99
CA ASN A 161 -4.76 -14.73 15.27
C ASN A 161 -3.63 -14.94 16.30
N SER A 162 -3.74 -14.34 17.48
CA SER A 162 -2.72 -14.34 18.55
C SER A 162 -2.27 -15.74 19.04
N ILE A 163 -2.86 -16.81 18.52
CA ILE A 163 -2.62 -18.22 18.85
C ILE A 163 -2.11 -19.02 17.62
N SER A 164 -2.17 -18.46 16.42
CA SER A 164 -1.89 -19.20 15.18
C SER A 164 -0.46 -18.97 14.71
N THR A 165 0.30 -20.07 14.61
CA THR A 165 1.61 -20.14 13.95
C THR A 165 1.50 -20.12 12.42
N THR A 166 0.31 -19.91 11.85
CA THR A 166 0.12 -19.94 10.41
C THR A 166 0.77 -18.72 9.75
N PRO A 167 1.51 -18.91 8.64
CA PRO A 167 2.13 -17.81 7.91
C PRO A 167 1.04 -16.90 7.34
N ARG A 168 1.34 -15.60 7.22
CA ARG A 168 0.48 -14.64 6.52
C ARG A 168 0.32 -15.10 5.07
N THR A 169 -0.91 -15.32 4.63
CA THR A 169 -1.18 -15.96 3.33
C THR A 169 -1.80 -15.04 2.30
N SER A 170 -2.47 -13.96 2.72
CA SER A 170 -3.22 -13.09 1.82
C SER A 170 -3.70 -11.81 2.50
N LEU A 171 -4.20 -10.89 1.68
CA LEU A 171 -4.93 -9.69 2.07
C LEU A 171 -6.44 -9.99 2.10
N ARG A 172 -7.16 -9.30 2.98
CA ARG A 172 -8.63 -9.32 3.06
C ARG A 172 -9.16 -7.90 2.97
N SER A 173 -10.18 -7.70 2.13
CA SER A 173 -10.92 -6.43 2.10
C SER A 173 -11.68 -6.20 3.43
N SER A 174 -11.96 -4.94 3.73
CA SER A 174 -12.89 -4.56 4.80
C SER A 174 -14.29 -5.17 4.60
N SER A 175 -14.69 -5.42 3.35
CA SER A 175 -15.92 -6.13 2.97
C SER A 175 -15.85 -7.65 3.15
N SER A 176 -14.80 -8.16 3.81
CA SER A 176 -14.60 -9.55 4.21
C SER A 176 -14.23 -10.54 3.09
N SER A 177 -14.00 -10.11 1.84
CA SER A 177 -13.49 -10.97 0.77
C SER A 177 -11.97 -11.16 0.88
N THR A 178 -11.50 -12.41 0.77
CA THR A 178 -10.08 -12.72 0.61
C THR A 178 -9.65 -12.37 -0.80
N ILE A 179 -8.57 -11.61 -0.94
CA ILE A 179 -8.06 -11.13 -2.22
C ILE A 179 -7.19 -12.22 -2.86
N ALA A 180 -7.68 -12.84 -3.93
CA ALA A 180 -7.00 -13.97 -4.58
C ALA A 180 -5.66 -13.57 -5.19
N THR A 181 -5.59 -12.40 -5.81
CA THR A 181 -4.39 -11.78 -6.40
C THR A 181 -3.25 -11.70 -5.41
N SER A 182 -3.56 -11.46 -4.13
CA SER A 182 -2.53 -11.34 -3.09
C SER A 182 -1.97 -12.67 -2.61
N LYS A 183 -2.57 -13.82 -2.95
CA LYS A 183 -2.11 -15.15 -2.50
C LYS A 183 -0.79 -15.57 -3.14
N THR A 184 -0.45 -15.00 -4.30
CA THR A 184 0.82 -15.26 -4.99
C THR A 184 1.97 -14.44 -4.41
N TRP A 185 1.65 -13.48 -3.52
CA TRP A 185 2.65 -12.60 -2.94
C TRP A 185 3.34 -13.27 -1.77
N ASN A 186 4.64 -13.03 -1.65
CA ASN A 186 5.38 -13.47 -0.49
C ASN A 186 5.09 -12.60 0.74
N ARG A 187 5.50 -13.06 1.91
CA ARG A 187 5.27 -12.37 3.19
C ARG A 187 5.78 -10.93 3.21
N TRP A 188 6.96 -10.67 2.64
CA TRP A 188 7.54 -9.31 2.64
C TRP A 188 6.68 -8.35 1.82
N GLU A 189 6.12 -8.82 0.71
CA GLU A 189 5.27 -8.03 -0.17
C GLU A 189 3.92 -7.72 0.48
N LEU A 190 3.32 -8.72 1.15
CA LEU A 190 2.10 -8.54 1.95
C LEU A 190 2.32 -7.51 3.08
N ASP A 191 3.42 -7.65 3.82
CA ASP A 191 3.76 -6.76 4.93
C ASP A 191 4.04 -5.34 4.45
N ARG A 192 4.68 -5.21 3.29
CA ARG A 192 4.96 -3.93 2.66
C ARG A 192 3.67 -3.27 2.19
N PHE A 193 2.79 -3.97 1.49
CA PHE A 193 1.47 -3.42 1.12
C PHE A 193 0.69 -2.97 2.36
N TYR A 194 0.61 -3.83 3.37
CA TYR A 194 -0.13 -3.56 4.59
C TYR A 194 0.33 -2.29 5.31
N ARG A 195 1.63 -2.01 5.29
CA ARG A 195 2.21 -0.78 5.84
C ARG A 195 1.99 0.43 4.93
N GLU A 196 2.30 0.30 3.64
CA GLU A 196 2.32 1.44 2.72
C GLU A 196 0.92 1.95 2.39
N GLN A 197 -0.14 1.16 2.55
CA GLN A 197 -1.52 1.63 2.29
C GLN A 197 -1.92 2.85 3.11
N TRP A 198 -1.40 2.98 4.33
CA TRP A 198 -1.79 4.06 5.23
C TRP A 198 -1.35 5.45 4.73
N CYS A 199 -0.36 5.53 3.84
CA CYS A 199 0.07 6.80 3.29
C CYS A 199 -0.96 7.43 2.32
N VAL A 200 -1.95 6.69 1.83
CA VAL A 200 -3.00 7.22 0.92
C VAL A 200 -4.39 7.29 1.56
N LEU A 201 -4.48 6.96 2.86
CA LEU A 201 -5.74 6.85 3.60
C LEU A 201 -5.96 8.00 4.58
N ALA A 202 -5.14 9.04 4.53
CA ALA A 202 -5.37 10.24 5.34
C ALA A 202 -6.77 10.83 5.05
N PRO A 203 -7.59 11.11 6.08
CA PRO A 203 -8.95 11.59 5.93
C PRO A 203 -9.02 12.94 5.20
N VAL A 204 -10.14 13.22 4.55
CA VAL A 204 -10.46 14.56 4.05
C VAL A 204 -11.56 15.12 4.94
N PHE A 205 -11.26 16.18 5.66
CA PHE A 205 -12.19 16.82 6.57
C PHE A 205 -13.16 17.72 5.84
N THR A 206 -14.41 17.68 6.24
CA THR A 206 -15.45 18.50 5.66
C THR A 206 -16.10 19.37 6.72
N LYS A 207 -16.81 20.43 6.30
CA LYS A 207 -17.41 21.40 7.23
C LYS A 207 -18.57 20.83 8.04
N GLU A 208 -19.15 19.73 7.57
CA GLU A 208 -20.25 19.10 8.26
C GLU A 208 -19.74 18.56 9.60
N GLY A 209 -20.44 18.84 10.69
CA GLY A 209 -20.07 18.45 12.06
C GLY A 209 -20.18 16.95 12.32
N GLN A 210 -19.56 16.15 11.45
CA GLN A 210 -19.51 14.70 11.52
C GLN A 210 -18.54 14.28 12.62
N TYR A 211 -18.92 13.25 13.36
CA TYR A 211 -18.00 12.54 14.23
C TYR A 211 -17.11 11.65 13.37
N TYR A 212 -15.80 11.70 13.62
CA TYR A 212 -14.83 10.86 12.95
C TYR A 212 -14.26 9.85 13.93
N ASP A 213 -14.47 8.57 13.66
CA ASP A 213 -13.78 7.47 14.33
C ASP A 213 -12.57 7.05 13.49
N PHE A 214 -11.39 7.17 14.09
CA PHE A 214 -10.12 6.91 13.43
C PHE A 214 -9.50 5.60 13.93
N PRO A 215 -9.19 4.64 13.04
CA PRO A 215 -8.38 3.50 13.42
C PRO A 215 -6.97 3.93 13.84
N ASP A 216 -6.34 3.21 14.77
CA ASP A 216 -5.01 3.54 15.32
C ASP A 216 -3.91 3.76 14.25
N TYR A 217 -4.03 3.09 13.11
CA TYR A 217 -3.05 3.15 12.03
C TYR A 217 -3.26 4.31 11.06
N VAL A 218 -4.38 5.04 11.15
CA VAL A 218 -4.62 6.16 10.24
C VAL A 218 -3.57 7.25 10.49
N VAL A 219 -3.04 7.79 9.39
CA VAL A 219 -2.16 8.96 9.44
C VAL A 219 -3.03 10.19 9.26
N LEU A 220 -3.13 11.02 10.29
CA LEU A 220 -3.90 12.26 10.19
C LEU A 220 -3.13 13.28 9.35
N PRO A 221 -3.81 14.06 8.49
CA PRO A 221 -3.16 15.04 7.62
C PRO A 221 -2.85 16.33 8.39
N LEU A 222 -2.20 16.20 9.54
CA LEU A 222 -1.79 17.30 10.40
C LEU A 222 -0.33 17.63 10.09
N ILE A 223 -0.04 18.93 9.95
CA ILE A 223 1.29 19.45 9.64
C ILE A 223 1.68 20.54 10.64
N SER A 224 2.98 20.63 10.91
CA SER A 224 3.55 21.67 11.75
C SER A 224 3.35 23.05 11.13
N THR A 225 3.02 24.04 11.95
CA THR A 225 3.04 25.45 11.54
C THR A 225 4.50 25.93 11.47
N PRO A 226 4.88 26.72 10.45
CA PRO A 226 6.26 27.15 10.25
C PRO A 226 6.82 28.07 11.34
N SER A 227 6.01 28.48 12.33
CA SER A 227 6.46 29.28 13.48
C SER A 227 7.19 28.43 14.53
N ARG A 228 8.11 27.56 14.12
CA ARG A 228 8.94 26.76 15.02
C ARG A 228 9.84 27.62 15.93
N GLU A 229 9.96 28.93 15.67
CA GLU A 229 10.61 29.92 16.54
C GLU A 229 9.67 30.55 17.59
N ARG A 230 8.36 30.30 17.48
CA ARG A 230 7.35 30.57 18.51
C ARG A 230 6.42 29.37 18.56
N SER A 231 6.91 28.25 19.10
CA SER A 231 6.01 27.15 19.42
C SER A 231 4.87 27.70 20.29
N PRO A 232 3.59 27.55 19.90
CA PRO A 232 2.52 27.66 20.88
C PRO A 232 2.85 26.59 21.91
N LYS A 233 3.37 27.02 23.06
CA LYS A 233 3.75 26.13 24.15
C LYS A 233 2.58 25.20 24.37
N ALA A 234 2.81 23.90 24.22
CA ALA A 234 1.81 22.91 24.51
C ALA A 234 1.19 23.25 25.88
N HIS A 235 -0.12 23.47 25.90
CA HIS A 235 -0.78 23.75 27.17
C HIS A 235 -0.96 22.42 27.88
N ILE A 236 -0.05 22.15 28.82
CA ILE A 236 -0.09 20.93 29.62
C ILE A 236 -0.96 21.21 30.84
N SER A 237 -2.14 20.61 30.87
CA SER A 237 -2.92 20.44 32.10
C SER A 237 -2.71 19.02 32.61
N GLY A 238 -2.95 18.74 33.90
CA GLY A 238 -2.46 17.54 34.60
C GLY A 238 -2.62 16.16 33.94
N PHE A 239 -3.49 16.00 32.93
CA PHE A 239 -3.65 14.76 32.15
C PHE A 239 -3.77 14.97 30.63
N SER A 240 -3.53 16.17 30.10
CA SER A 240 -3.74 16.46 28.67
C SER A 240 -2.79 17.52 28.12
N GLU A 241 -2.35 17.28 26.90
CA GLU A 241 -1.53 18.20 26.11
C GLU A 241 -2.38 18.77 24.96
N VAL A 242 -2.45 20.10 24.86
CA VAL A 242 -3.12 20.79 23.74
C VAL A 242 -2.07 21.49 22.89
N VAL A 243 -2.04 21.15 21.60
CA VAL A 243 -1.10 21.71 20.61
C VAL A 243 -1.86 22.33 19.45
N ALA A 244 -1.34 23.45 18.94
CA ALA A 244 -1.89 24.06 17.73
C ALA A 244 -1.25 23.41 16.49
N VAL A 245 -2.08 22.76 15.69
CA VAL A 245 -1.69 22.07 14.45
C VAL A 245 -2.44 22.66 13.26
N LYS A 246 -1.88 22.51 12.06
CA LYS A 246 -2.56 22.87 10.83
C LYS A 246 -2.99 21.60 10.10
N ILE A 247 -4.22 21.56 9.59
CA ILE A 247 -4.64 20.50 8.67
C ILE A 247 -4.06 20.82 7.29
N GLN A 248 -3.51 19.82 6.61
CA GLN A 248 -2.94 19.98 5.27
C GLN A 248 -4.03 20.49 4.29
N PRO A 249 -3.74 21.50 3.45
CA PRO A 249 -4.76 22.18 2.64
C PRO A 249 -5.56 21.31 1.65
N GLY A 250 -4.95 20.28 1.08
CA GLY A 250 -5.62 19.32 0.21
C GLY A 250 -6.61 18.42 0.96
N HIS A 251 -6.44 18.25 2.27
CA HIS A 251 -7.25 17.38 3.12
C HIS A 251 -8.41 18.08 3.83
N HIS A 252 -8.82 19.27 3.40
CA HIS A 252 -10.07 19.86 3.88
C HIS A 252 -10.74 20.76 2.85
N ASN A 253 -12.06 20.94 2.95
CA ASN A 253 -12.84 21.87 2.11
C ASN A 253 -13.41 23.07 2.89
N PHE A 254 -12.78 23.42 4.01
CA PHE A 254 -13.24 24.49 4.92
C PHE A 254 -13.32 25.90 4.31
N TRP A 255 -12.73 26.16 3.15
CA TRP A 255 -12.66 27.51 2.58
C TRP A 255 -12.94 27.49 1.08
N SER A 256 -14.19 27.18 0.70
CA SER A 256 -14.63 27.37 -0.68
C SER A 256 -14.58 28.88 -1.02
N ILE A 257 -13.99 29.21 -2.17
CA ILE A 257 -13.65 30.57 -2.66
C ILE A 257 -14.79 31.59 -2.55
N THR A 258 -16.05 31.14 -2.57
CA THR A 258 -17.24 32.00 -2.37
C THR A 258 -17.22 32.76 -1.04
N GLN A 259 -16.59 32.21 0.01
CA GLN A 259 -16.56 32.82 1.34
C GLN A 259 -15.47 33.89 1.49
N ILE A 260 -14.40 33.80 0.70
CA ILE A 260 -13.33 34.81 0.68
C ILE A 260 -13.89 36.11 0.08
N ALA A 261 -14.66 36.04 -1.01
CA ALA A 261 -15.27 37.22 -1.62
C ALA A 261 -16.18 38.01 -0.66
N SER A 262 -16.93 37.32 0.21
CA SER A 262 -17.76 37.96 1.24
C SER A 262 -16.97 38.55 2.42
N GLU A 263 -15.80 37.99 2.74
CA GLU A 263 -14.98 38.45 3.88
C GLU A 263 -13.99 39.56 3.49
N VAL A 264 -13.54 39.63 2.23
CA VAL A 264 -12.66 40.72 1.75
C VAL A 264 -13.43 41.93 1.20
N GLY A 265 -14.77 41.94 1.26
CA GLY A 265 -15.58 43.08 0.84
C GLY A 265 -15.43 43.42 -0.65
N LEU A 266 -15.17 42.43 -1.49
CA LEU A 266 -15.07 42.59 -2.95
C LEU A 266 -16.39 42.10 -3.59
N THR A 267 -17.45 42.88 -3.42
CA THR A 267 -18.68 42.82 -4.24
C THR A 267 -18.99 44.22 -4.76
#